data_AF-A0A2W7KQE0-F1
#
_entry.id   AF-A0A2W7KQE0-F1
#
_cell.length_a   1.000
_cell.length_b   1.000
_cell.length_c   1.000
_cell.angle_alpha   90.00
_cell.angle_beta   90.00
_cell.angle_gamma   90.00
#
_symmetry.space_group_name_H-M   'P 1'
#
loop_
_entity.id
_entity.type
_entity.pdbx_description
1 polymer ?
#
loop_
_entity_poly.entity_id
_entity_poly.type
_entity_poly.pdbx_seq_one_letter_code
_entity_poly.pdbx_strand_id
1 'polypeptide(L)'
;MADTVLRYVRGNTYLKNLPKAPEGGNAKPAHGLVGELWVGGICFDTLERMDGYVKMEGGQDYANSTMYWHSKYNSYVLNPWLGKDAEQTKKKNILFHPAAVPSHLEGCVGVGFLEGGKLTTSRESFVLIWKLAGGGVGNTKQVLTVTIRVEGSMPALASCAAWAG
;
A
#
# COMPACT_ATOMS: atom_id res chain seq x y z
N MET A 1 -7.91 -5.68 21.63
CA MET A 1 -8.59 -5.66 20.31
C MET A 1 -8.08 -4.44 19.58
N ALA A 2 -7.89 -4.48 18.26
CA ALA A 2 -7.54 -3.28 17.50
C ALA A 2 -8.78 -2.37 17.42
N ASP A 3 -8.64 -1.10 17.78
CA ASP A 3 -9.77 -0.17 17.83
C ASP A 3 -10.17 0.35 16.43
N THR A 4 -9.30 0.17 15.44
CA THR A 4 -9.52 0.65 14.05
C THR A 4 -9.36 -0.48 13.04
N VAL A 5 -10.34 -0.60 12.14
CA VAL A 5 -10.30 -1.47 10.96
C VAL A 5 -10.14 -0.61 9.71
N LEU A 6 -9.08 -0.85 8.95
CA LEU A 6 -8.83 -0.24 7.65
C LEU A 6 -9.27 -1.24 6.58
N ARG A 7 -10.09 -0.81 5.62
CA ARG A 7 -10.53 -1.68 4.51
C ARG A 7 -9.70 -1.38 3.28
N TYR A 8 -8.90 -2.34 2.84
CA TYR A 8 -8.15 -2.27 1.60
C TYR A 8 -8.89 -3.06 0.52
N VAL A 9 -9.44 -2.37 -0.48
CA VAL A 9 -10.24 -2.95 -1.56
C VAL A 9 -9.40 -2.97 -2.83
N ARG A 10 -9.17 -4.15 -3.39
CA ARG A 10 -8.51 -4.29 -4.69
C ARG A 10 -9.48 -3.99 -5.82
N GLY A 11 -9.07 -3.13 -6.75
CA GLY A 11 -9.84 -2.85 -7.97
C GLY A 11 -9.57 -3.86 -9.09
N ASN A 12 -9.94 -3.47 -10.30
CA ASN A 12 -9.79 -4.27 -11.52
C ASN A 12 -9.14 -3.49 -12.68
N THR A 13 -8.58 -2.32 -12.39
CA THR A 13 -7.81 -1.52 -13.35
C THR A 13 -6.33 -1.48 -12.95
N TYR A 14 -5.43 -1.37 -13.92
CA TYR A 14 -4.00 -1.26 -13.65
C TYR A 14 -3.38 -0.01 -14.28
N LEU A 15 -2.35 0.51 -13.62
CA LEU A 15 -1.45 1.51 -14.14
C LEU A 15 -0.13 0.86 -14.56
N LYS A 16 0.40 1.31 -15.69
CA LYS A 16 1.70 0.89 -16.22
C LYS A 16 2.68 2.03 -16.12
N ASN A 17 3.83 1.80 -15.51
CA ASN A 17 4.96 2.72 -15.62
C ASN A 17 6.23 1.98 -16.09
N LEU A 18 7.04 2.66 -16.91
CA LEU A 18 8.37 2.17 -17.26
C LEU A 18 9.35 2.73 -16.23
N PRO A 19 10.07 1.88 -15.46
CA PRO A 19 11.16 2.37 -14.62
C PRO A 19 12.27 2.97 -15.49
N LYS A 20 13.13 3.80 -14.89
CA LYS A 20 14.35 4.25 -15.57
C LYS A 20 15.17 3.00 -15.91
N ALA A 21 15.54 2.84 -17.18
CA ALA A 21 16.37 1.73 -17.59
C ALA A 21 17.71 1.76 -16.83
N PRO A 22 18.21 0.61 -16.33
CA PRO A 22 19.60 0.52 -15.93
C PRO A 22 20.49 0.81 -17.14
N GLU A 23 21.67 1.40 -16.93
CA GLU A 23 22.59 1.75 -18.02
C GLU A 23 22.85 0.53 -18.92
N GLY A 24 22.49 0.64 -20.20
CA GLY A 24 22.66 -0.41 -21.21
C GLY A 24 21.57 -1.49 -21.27
N GLY A 25 20.46 -1.38 -20.52
CA GLY A 25 19.38 -2.39 -20.51
C GLY A 25 18.01 -1.86 -20.96
N ASN A 26 17.07 -2.79 -21.19
CA ASN A 26 15.65 -2.46 -21.38
C ASN A 26 14.92 -2.51 -20.02
N ALA A 27 14.20 -1.43 -19.68
CA ALA A 27 13.33 -1.40 -18.52
C ALA A 27 12.12 -2.32 -18.72
N LYS A 28 11.89 -3.26 -17.79
CA LYS A 28 10.65 -4.04 -17.77
C LYS A 28 9.51 -3.18 -17.21
N PRO A 29 8.31 -3.19 -17.83
CA PRO A 29 7.18 -2.43 -17.33
C PRO A 29 6.77 -2.91 -15.93
N ALA A 30 6.38 -1.95 -15.11
CA ALA A 30 5.83 -2.17 -13.79
C ALA A 30 4.32 -1.92 -13.82
N HIS A 31 3.54 -2.90 -13.37
CA HIS A 31 2.08 -2.80 -13.30
C HIS A 31 1.62 -2.69 -11.86
N GLY A 32 0.90 -1.61 -11.56
CA GLY A 32 0.26 -1.39 -10.27
C GLY A 32 -1.24 -1.54 -10.40
N LEU A 33 -1.83 -2.45 -9.65
CA LEU A 33 -3.28 -2.54 -9.49
C LEU A 33 -3.77 -1.29 -8.77
N VAL A 34 -4.75 -0.62 -9.34
CA VAL A 34 -5.45 0.48 -8.69
C VAL A 34 -6.49 -0.11 -7.75
N GLY A 35 -6.51 0.36 -6.52
CA GLY A 35 -7.47 -0.03 -5.50
C GLY A 35 -7.75 1.12 -4.55
N GLU A 36 -8.39 0.83 -3.43
CA GLU A 36 -8.83 1.83 -2.47
C GLU A 36 -8.47 1.43 -1.03
N LEU A 37 -8.10 2.39 -0.21
CA LEU A 37 -7.96 2.23 1.24
C LEU A 37 -8.98 3.12 1.94
N TRP A 38 -9.86 2.52 2.73
CA TRP A 38 -10.89 3.21 3.49
C TRP A 38 -10.54 3.26 4.98
N VAL A 39 -10.52 4.47 5.55
CA VAL A 39 -10.20 4.73 6.96
C VAL A 39 -11.11 5.82 7.50
N GLY A 40 -11.86 5.55 8.57
CA GLY A 40 -12.73 6.56 9.19
C GLY A 40 -13.73 7.23 8.24
N GLY A 41 -14.19 6.51 7.20
CA GLY A 41 -15.10 7.03 6.18
C GLY A 41 -14.45 7.80 5.02
N ILE A 42 -13.13 7.99 5.04
CA ILE A 42 -12.37 8.60 3.94
C ILE A 42 -11.77 7.49 3.06
N CYS A 43 -11.87 7.67 1.74
CA CYS A 43 -11.27 6.80 0.74
C CYS A 43 -9.98 7.44 0.20
N PHE A 44 -8.94 6.62 0.06
CA PHE A 44 -7.68 6.95 -0.60
C PHE A 44 -7.46 6.00 -1.75
N ASP A 45 -6.87 6.48 -2.85
CA ASP A 45 -6.40 5.62 -3.92
C ASP A 45 -5.15 4.86 -3.49
N THR A 46 -4.98 3.67 -4.06
CA THR A 46 -3.81 2.83 -3.82
C THR A 46 -3.23 2.29 -5.11
N LEU A 47 -1.96 1.91 -5.04
CA LEU A 47 -1.27 1.16 -6.06
C LEU A 47 -0.60 -0.06 -5.41
N GLU A 48 -0.95 -1.28 -5.83
CA GLU A 48 -0.27 -2.50 -5.40
C GLU A 48 0.41 -3.17 -6.59
N ARG A 49 1.68 -3.54 -6.44
CA ARG A 49 2.44 -4.14 -7.55
C ARG A 49 1.94 -5.55 -7.89
N MET A 50 1.66 -5.79 -9.17
CA MET A 50 1.08 -7.05 -9.66
C MET A 50 2.10 -8.11 -10.10
N ASP A 51 3.33 -7.71 -10.46
CA ASP A 51 4.27 -8.51 -11.27
C ASP A 51 4.98 -9.67 -10.52
N GLY A 52 4.24 -10.53 -9.82
CA GLY A 52 4.77 -11.73 -9.16
C GLY A 52 5.44 -11.47 -7.81
N TYR A 53 5.29 -10.27 -7.26
CA TYR A 53 5.79 -9.94 -5.92
C TYR A 53 4.91 -10.52 -4.82
N VAL A 54 5.46 -10.56 -3.60
CA VAL A 54 4.72 -10.93 -2.39
C VAL A 54 3.52 -9.99 -2.22
N LYS A 55 2.37 -10.56 -1.88
CA LYS A 55 1.09 -9.85 -1.76
C LYS A 55 0.28 -10.40 -0.61
N MET A 56 -0.67 -9.62 -0.13
CA MET A 56 -1.65 -10.09 0.84
C MET A 56 -2.67 -11.00 0.16
N GLU A 57 -3.12 -12.05 0.83
CA GLU A 57 -4.28 -12.81 0.39
C GLU A 57 -5.55 -11.98 0.59
N GLY A 58 -6.46 -12.08 -0.37
CA GLY A 58 -7.77 -11.44 -0.29
C GLY A 58 -8.73 -12.22 0.60
N GLY A 59 -9.76 -11.55 1.11
CA GLY A 59 -10.81 -12.17 1.90
C GLY A 59 -10.42 -12.52 3.34
N GLN A 60 -9.36 -11.89 3.87
CA GLN A 60 -8.93 -12.09 5.25
C GLN A 60 -8.54 -10.80 5.96
N ASP A 61 -8.54 -10.89 7.29
CA ASP A 61 -8.14 -9.82 8.19
C ASP A 61 -6.70 -10.06 8.68
N TYR A 62 -5.85 -9.06 8.53
CA TYR A 62 -4.51 -9.01 9.09
C TYR A 62 -4.57 -8.34 10.47
N ALA A 63 -5.05 -9.09 11.45
CA ALA A 63 -5.14 -8.64 12.83
C ALA A 63 -3.74 -8.40 13.42
N ASN A 64 -3.59 -7.34 14.21
CA ASN A 64 -2.32 -6.88 14.79
C ASN A 64 -1.34 -6.23 13.80
N SER A 65 -1.86 -5.76 12.66
CA SER A 65 -1.09 -4.86 11.79
C SER A 65 -0.71 -3.59 12.57
N THR A 66 0.38 -2.95 12.18
CA THR A 66 0.88 -1.77 12.91
C THR A 66 0.97 -0.55 12.01
N MET A 67 0.70 0.61 12.58
CA MET A 67 1.02 1.90 11.99
C MET A 67 2.09 2.59 12.83
N TYR A 68 3.15 3.07 12.19
CA TYR A 68 4.26 3.72 12.89
C TYR A 68 5.04 4.65 11.96
N TRP A 69 5.86 5.52 12.55
CA TRP A 69 6.76 6.41 11.81
C TRP A 69 7.97 5.67 11.24
N HIS A 70 8.24 5.83 9.95
CA HIS A 70 9.37 5.18 9.29
C HIS A 70 10.37 6.21 8.75
N SER A 71 11.57 6.23 9.34
CA SER A 71 12.61 7.23 9.05
C SER A 71 13.01 7.31 7.56
N LYS A 72 13.17 6.16 6.89
CA LYS A 72 13.48 6.10 5.44
C LYS A 72 12.50 6.92 4.57
N TYR A 73 11.21 6.89 4.91
CA TYR A 73 10.17 7.56 4.13
C TYR A 73 9.85 8.97 4.65
N ASN A 74 10.35 9.31 5.86
CA ASN A 74 10.00 10.50 6.60
C ASN A 74 8.47 10.68 6.69
N SER A 75 7.78 9.58 7.02
CA SER A 75 6.31 9.46 7.02
C SER A 75 5.87 8.30 7.90
N TYR A 76 4.59 8.27 8.25
CA TYR A 76 3.95 7.05 8.74
C TYR A 76 3.81 6.00 7.62
N VAL A 77 3.75 4.74 8.02
CA VAL A 77 3.54 3.56 7.17
C VAL A 77 2.61 2.56 7.86
N LEU A 78 1.95 1.68 7.09
CA LEU A 78 1.23 0.53 7.65
C LEU A 78 2.00 -0.76 7.33
N ASN A 79 2.25 -1.56 8.35
CA ASN A 79 2.86 -2.88 8.23
C ASN A 79 1.83 -3.97 8.55
N PRO A 80 1.33 -4.70 7.54
CA PRO A 80 0.43 -5.82 7.75
C PRO A 80 1.09 -6.92 8.58
N TRP A 81 0.36 -7.50 9.52
CA TRP A 81 0.85 -8.64 10.30
C TRP A 81 0.75 -9.94 9.49
N LEU A 82 1.83 -10.33 8.81
CA LEU A 82 1.87 -11.52 7.96
C LEU A 82 2.26 -12.82 8.72
N GLY A 83 2.22 -12.80 10.05
CA GLY A 83 2.63 -13.90 10.92
C GLY A 83 4.09 -13.81 11.37
N LYS A 84 4.45 -14.64 12.35
CA LYS A 84 5.76 -14.59 13.04
C LYS A 84 6.94 -14.75 12.09
N ASP A 85 6.86 -15.67 11.13
CA ASP A 85 7.95 -15.96 10.20
C ASP A 85 8.27 -14.77 9.28
N ALA A 86 7.23 -14.09 8.80
CA ALA A 86 7.40 -12.89 7.97
C ALA A 86 8.05 -11.75 8.77
N GLU A 87 7.66 -11.60 10.03
CA GLU A 87 8.22 -10.59 10.93
C GLU A 87 9.67 -10.87 11.33
N GLN A 88 10.03 -12.14 11.55
CA GLN A 88 11.40 -12.52 11.92
C GLN A 88 12.36 -12.47 10.74
N THR A 89 11.93 -12.97 9.58
CA THR A 89 12.82 -13.11 8.41
C THR A 89 12.88 -11.86 7.55
N LYS A 90 11.85 -10.99 7.61
CA LYS A 90 11.65 -9.83 6.73
C LYS A 90 11.69 -10.15 5.23
N LYS A 91 11.70 -11.44 4.84
CA LYS A 91 11.76 -11.90 3.43
C LYS A 91 10.43 -11.73 2.68
N LYS A 92 9.33 -11.50 3.40
CA LYS A 92 7.97 -11.37 2.87
C LYS A 92 7.31 -10.06 3.31
N ASN A 93 8.10 -9.03 3.62
CA ASN A 93 7.54 -7.82 4.22
C ASN A 93 6.76 -7.02 3.18
N ILE A 94 5.47 -6.83 3.43
CA ILE A 94 4.62 -5.92 2.67
C ILE A 94 4.53 -4.63 3.47
N LEU A 95 4.58 -3.48 2.81
CA LEU A 95 4.43 -2.20 3.49
C LEU A 95 3.50 -1.30 2.68
N PHE A 96 2.56 -0.66 3.37
CA PHE A 96 1.87 0.49 2.81
C PHE A 96 2.72 1.72 3.13
N HIS A 97 3.22 2.41 2.11
CA HIS A 97 4.10 3.56 2.31
C HIS A 97 3.86 4.62 1.24
N PRO A 98 4.37 5.86 1.47
CA PRO A 98 4.30 6.88 0.44
C PRO A 98 5.10 6.46 -0.79
N ALA A 99 4.41 6.34 -1.92
CA ALA A 99 4.99 6.04 -3.21
C ALA A 99 4.05 6.54 -4.31
N ALA A 100 4.61 7.05 -5.39
CA ALA A 100 3.84 7.67 -6.46
C ALA A 100 3.57 6.74 -7.66
N VAL A 101 4.40 5.71 -7.88
CA VAL A 101 4.39 4.89 -9.10
C VAL A 101 4.65 3.40 -8.83
N PRO A 102 4.14 2.49 -9.68
CA PRO A 102 4.29 1.03 -9.49
C PRO A 102 5.74 0.54 -9.38
N SER A 103 6.71 1.14 -10.08
CA SER A 103 8.12 0.71 -10.01
C SER A 103 8.77 0.92 -8.65
N HIS A 104 8.16 1.67 -7.74
CA HIS A 104 8.66 1.87 -6.37
C HIS A 104 8.06 0.88 -5.36
N LEU A 105 7.22 -0.06 -5.80
CA LEU A 105 6.32 -0.82 -4.95
C LEU A 105 6.55 -2.34 -5.01
N GLU A 106 7.81 -2.78 -5.02
CA GLU A 106 8.15 -4.21 -5.07
C GLU A 106 7.64 -4.98 -3.83
N GLY A 107 6.43 -5.55 -3.94
CA GLY A 107 5.73 -6.20 -2.82
C GLY A 107 5.16 -5.22 -1.79
N CYS A 108 4.92 -3.96 -2.20
CA CYS A 108 4.38 -2.92 -1.33
C CYS A 108 3.11 -2.29 -1.93
N VAL A 109 2.45 -1.46 -1.13
CA VAL A 109 1.25 -0.71 -1.52
C VAL A 109 1.51 0.79 -1.36
N GLY A 110 1.31 1.56 -2.42
CA GLY A 110 1.29 3.01 -2.38
C GLY A 110 -0.09 3.50 -1.96
N VAL A 111 -0.16 4.60 -1.22
CA VAL A 111 -1.44 5.24 -0.82
C VAL A 111 -1.35 6.73 -1.11
N GLY A 112 -2.43 7.32 -1.64
CA GLY A 112 -2.52 8.75 -1.95
C GLY A 112 -3.83 9.08 -2.66
N PHE A 113 -3.81 10.08 -3.52
CA PHE A 113 -4.88 10.35 -4.50
C PHE A 113 -4.33 10.19 -5.91
N LEU A 114 -5.06 9.52 -6.79
CA LEU A 114 -4.56 9.16 -8.11
C LEU A 114 -4.86 10.27 -9.12
N GLU A 115 -3.82 10.93 -9.59
CA GLU A 115 -3.90 12.05 -10.54
C GLU A 115 -2.85 11.89 -11.64
N GLY A 116 -3.26 11.95 -12.91
CA GLY A 116 -2.33 11.85 -14.05
C GLY A 116 -1.50 10.56 -14.05
N GLY A 117 -2.08 9.44 -13.61
CA GLY A 117 -1.43 8.14 -13.54
C GLY A 117 -0.40 7.97 -12.42
N LYS A 118 -0.44 8.82 -11.39
CA LYS A 118 0.46 8.76 -10.23
C LYS A 118 -0.29 9.05 -8.94
N LEU A 119 0.15 8.45 -7.83
CA LEU A 119 -0.35 8.86 -6.52
C LEU A 119 0.30 10.19 -6.11
N THR A 120 -0.52 11.19 -5.84
CA THR A 120 -0.17 12.49 -5.29
C THR A 120 -0.51 12.54 -3.80
N THR A 121 0.08 13.52 -3.10
CA THR A 121 -0.15 13.78 -1.66
C THR A 121 -0.03 12.54 -0.74
N SER A 122 0.82 11.58 -1.11
CA SER A 122 0.93 10.31 -0.38
C SER A 122 1.37 10.50 1.07
N ARG A 123 2.31 11.41 1.36
CA ARG A 123 2.77 11.63 2.75
C ARG A 123 1.68 12.24 3.60
N GLU A 124 0.99 13.24 3.05
CA GLU A 124 -0.13 13.93 3.67
C GLU A 124 -1.27 12.96 3.95
N SER A 125 -1.53 12.03 3.02
CA SER A 125 -2.50 10.94 3.20
C SER A 125 -2.14 10.06 4.40
N PHE A 126 -0.87 9.69 4.58
CA PHE A 126 -0.45 8.94 5.76
C PHE A 126 -0.56 9.72 7.08
N VAL A 127 -0.37 11.04 7.07
CA VAL A 127 -0.66 11.89 8.25
C VAL A 127 -2.14 11.88 8.59
N LEU A 128 -3.01 11.94 7.57
CA LEU A 128 -4.46 11.89 7.76
C LEU A 128 -4.91 10.49 8.26
N ILE A 129 -4.44 9.42 7.64
CA ILE A 129 -4.71 8.03 8.08
C ILE A 129 -4.27 7.83 9.54
N TRP A 130 -3.10 8.36 9.92
CA TRP A 130 -2.61 8.30 11.30
C TRP A 130 -3.59 8.94 12.28
N LYS A 131 -4.05 10.16 11.97
CA LYS A 131 -5.04 10.88 12.78
C LYS A 131 -6.37 10.11 12.86
N LEU A 132 -6.85 9.59 11.74
CA LEU A 132 -8.11 8.83 11.67
C LEU A 132 -8.05 7.51 12.43
N ALA A 133 -6.87 6.91 12.55
CA ALA A 133 -6.63 5.70 13.35
C ALA A 133 -6.39 5.98 14.84
N GLY A 134 -6.53 7.22 15.30
CA GLY A 134 -6.37 7.61 16.71
C GLY A 134 -4.94 8.01 17.11
N GLY A 135 -4.05 8.23 16.14
CA GLY A 135 -2.68 8.66 16.36
C GLY A 135 -2.57 10.13 16.80
N GLY A 136 -1.66 10.41 17.73
CA GLY A 136 -1.37 11.77 18.17
C GLY A 136 -0.64 12.58 17.09
N VAL A 137 -1.11 13.80 16.80
CA VAL A 137 -0.50 14.68 15.78
C VAL A 137 0.98 14.92 16.09
N GLY A 138 1.85 14.67 15.11
CA GLY A 138 3.31 14.85 15.25
C GLY A 138 4.00 13.82 16.15
N ASN A 139 3.26 12.85 16.71
CA ASN A 139 3.85 11.81 17.54
C ASN A 139 4.50 10.74 16.64
N THR A 140 5.82 10.78 16.52
CA THR A 140 6.60 9.83 15.73
C THR A 140 7.09 8.62 16.54
N LYS A 141 6.82 8.58 17.85
CA LYS A 141 7.25 7.50 18.75
C LYS A 141 6.14 6.49 19.05
N GLN A 142 4.87 6.90 18.88
CA GLN A 142 3.72 6.03 19.06
C GLN A 142 3.68 4.97 17.96
N VAL A 143 3.20 3.78 18.33
CA VAL A 143 2.82 2.71 17.42
C VAL A 143 1.33 2.44 17.65
N LEU A 144 0.55 2.38 16.59
CA LEU A 144 -0.85 1.98 16.65
C LEU A 144 -0.98 0.53 16.21
N THR A 145 -1.83 -0.23 16.90
CA THR A 145 -2.27 -1.54 16.44
C THR A 145 -3.60 -1.39 15.72
N VAL A 146 -3.67 -1.87 14.49
CA VAL A 146 -4.83 -1.79 13.62
C VAL A 146 -5.13 -3.15 13.00
N THR A 147 -6.34 -3.31 12.45
CA THR A 147 -6.67 -4.43 11.57
C THR A 147 -6.73 -3.93 10.14
N ILE A 148 -6.05 -4.62 9.22
CA ILE A 148 -6.21 -4.38 7.77
C ILE A 148 -7.08 -5.51 7.22
N ARG A 149 -8.25 -5.16 6.72
CA ARG A 149 -9.14 -6.08 6.00
C ARG A 149 -8.87 -5.97 4.51
N VAL A 150 -8.48 -7.08 3.88
CA VAL A 150 -8.21 -7.10 2.43
C VAL A 150 -9.41 -7.68 1.70
N GLU A 151 -10.02 -6.87 0.85
CA GLU A 151 -11.19 -7.20 0.05
C GLU A 151 -10.78 -7.39 -1.41
N GLY A 152 -11.17 -8.53 -1.99
CA GLY A 152 -10.76 -8.92 -3.33
C GLY A 152 -9.39 -9.61 -3.37
N SER A 153 -9.29 -10.56 -4.30
CA SER A 153 -8.02 -11.23 -4.63
C SER A 153 -7.25 -10.38 -5.64
N MET A 154 -5.91 -10.50 -5.65
CA MET A 154 -5.10 -9.92 -6.72
C MET A 154 -5.48 -10.57 -8.06
N PRO A 155 -6.07 -9.83 -9.01
CA PRO A 155 -6.45 -10.37 -10.31
C PRO A 155 -5.23 -10.67 -11.18
N ALA A 156 -5.42 -11.48 -12.21
CA ALA A 156 -4.42 -11.60 -13.27
C ALA A 156 -4.34 -10.27 -14.05
N LEU A 157 -3.15 -9.89 -14.52
CA LEU A 157 -3.00 -8.68 -15.32
C LEU A 157 -3.91 -8.70 -16.57
N ALA A 158 -4.03 -9.87 -17.21
CA ALA A 158 -4.87 -10.06 -18.40
C ALA A 158 -6.38 -9.91 -18.14
N SER A 159 -6.82 -10.00 -16.88
CA SER A 159 -8.22 -9.77 -16.49
C SER A 159 -8.47 -8.33 -16.03
N CYS A 160 -7.47 -7.45 -16.11
CA CYS A 160 -7.59 -6.05 -15.71
C CYS A 160 -7.67 -5.13 -16.92
N ALA A 161 -8.48 -4.07 -16.81
CA ALA A 161 -8.47 -2.98 -17.78
C ALA A 161 -7.30 -2.03 -17.49
N ALA A 162 -6.76 -1.38 -18.52
CA ALA A 162 -5.85 -0.26 -18.30
C ALA A 162 -6.62 0.89 -17.62
N TRP A 163 -6.01 1.55 -16.65
CA TRP A 163 -6.57 2.73 -16.03
C TRP A 163 -6.66 3.88 -17.05
N ALA A 164 -7.81 4.56 -17.10
CA ALA A 164 -8.17 5.50 -18.16
C ALA A 164 -8.39 6.95 -17.68
N GLY A 165 -7.96 7.28 -16.46
CA GLY A 165 -8.13 8.61 -15.87
C GLY A 165 -7.08 9.63 -16.27
#